data_AF-A0A2M8NKN9-F1
#
_entry.id   AF-A0A2M8NKN9-F1
#
_cell.length_a   1.000
_cell.length_b   1.000
_cell.length_c   1.000
_cell.angle_alpha   90.00
_cell.angle_beta   90.00
_cell.angle_gamma   90.00
#
_symmetry.space_group_name_H-M   'P 1'
#
loop_
_entity.id
_entity.type
_entity.pdbx_description
1 polymer ?
#
loop_
_entity_poly.entity_id
_entity_poly.type
_entity_poly.pdbx_seq_one_letter_code
_entity_poly.pdbx_strand_id
1 'polypeptide(L)'
;TSAHTGEGVETLRAELKDQLSVFTGPSGVGKTSLLNALSPNLGRAVKAVSRYHQEGVHTTRDSQLVRLESGGYLADTPGIRQLALWDVEPTELDGYFREIAPLVSACRFGNCTHRSEPGCAVREAVTEGILAPSRYESYLSLRDELEAAYAL
;
A
#
# COMPACT_ATOMS: atom_id res chain seq x y z
N THR A 1 0.53 -15.57 -3.82
CA THR A 1 0.37 -15.61 -5.29
C THR A 1 1.72 -15.57 -5.96
N SER A 2 1.95 -16.39 -6.99
CA SER A 2 3.22 -16.49 -7.70
C SER A 2 2.99 -16.49 -9.22
N ALA A 3 3.59 -15.52 -9.91
CA ALA A 3 3.54 -15.46 -11.37
C ALA A 3 4.36 -16.57 -12.04
N HIS A 4 5.37 -17.11 -11.35
CA HIS A 4 6.25 -18.14 -11.91
C HIS A 4 5.62 -19.53 -11.83
N THR A 5 5.01 -19.87 -10.70
CA THR A 5 4.39 -21.19 -10.49
C THR A 5 2.91 -21.21 -10.84
N GLY A 6 2.27 -20.05 -11.02
CA GLY A 6 0.83 -19.91 -11.23
C GLY A 6 0.00 -19.98 -9.95
N GLU A 7 0.62 -20.21 -8.80
CA GLU A 7 -0.08 -20.37 -7.52
C GLU A 7 -0.88 -19.11 -7.16
N GLY A 8 -2.18 -19.28 -6.90
CA GLY A 8 -3.09 -18.19 -6.50
C GLY A 8 -3.48 -17.22 -7.64
N VAL A 9 -3.02 -17.45 -8.87
CA VAL A 9 -3.35 -16.56 -10.01
C VAL A 9 -4.84 -16.63 -10.36
N GLU A 10 -5.45 -17.82 -10.29
CA GLU A 10 -6.89 -17.96 -10.57
C GLU A 10 -7.77 -17.34 -9.47
N THR A 11 -7.36 -17.42 -8.21
CA THR A 11 -8.04 -16.70 -7.12
C THR A 11 -7.99 -15.19 -7.36
N LEU A 12 -6.81 -14.66 -7.69
CA LEU A 12 -6.64 -13.25 -8.01
C LEU A 12 -7.45 -12.85 -9.26
N ARG A 13 -7.51 -13.70 -10.28
CA ARG A 13 -8.33 -13.47 -11.48
C ARG A 13 -9.81 -13.32 -11.13
N ALA A 14 -10.32 -14.15 -10.23
CA ALA A 14 -11.72 -14.08 -9.79
C ALA A 14 -12.01 -12.79 -9.02
N GLU A 15 -11.09 -12.33 -8.17
CA GLU A 15 -11.24 -11.06 -7.42
C GLU A 15 -11.22 -9.83 -8.33
N LEU A 16 -10.46 -9.88 -9.43
CA LEU A 16 -10.34 -8.77 -10.38
C LEU A 16 -11.46 -8.72 -11.43
N LYS A 17 -12.28 -9.77 -11.51
CA LYS A 17 -13.34 -9.88 -12.52
C LYS A 17 -14.34 -8.72 -12.38
N ASP A 18 -14.55 -8.03 -13.51
CA ASP A 18 -15.48 -6.90 -13.64
C ASP A 18 -15.17 -5.71 -12.70
N GLN A 19 -13.95 -5.65 -12.15
CA GLN A 19 -13.46 -4.54 -11.32
C GLN A 19 -12.55 -3.60 -12.12
N LEU A 20 -12.42 -2.37 -11.64
CA LEU A 20 -11.31 -1.48 -11.99
C LEU A 20 -10.29 -1.53 -10.85
N SER A 21 -9.08 -2.00 -11.14
CA SER A 21 -8.05 -2.24 -10.12
C SER A 21 -6.72 -1.60 -10.50
N VAL A 22 -5.83 -1.42 -9.53
CA VAL A 22 -4.46 -0.96 -9.73
C VAL A 22 -3.52 -1.85 -8.92
N PHE A 23 -2.38 -2.22 -9.50
CA PHE A 23 -1.31 -2.84 -8.73
C PHE A 23 -0.39 -1.77 -8.17
N THR A 24 -0.27 -1.75 -6.84
CA THR A 24 0.63 -0.87 -6.10
C THR A 24 1.79 -1.67 -5.49
N GLY A 25 2.91 -0.99 -5.24
CA GLY A 25 4.08 -1.56 -4.57
C GLY A 25 5.40 -1.13 -5.22
N PRO A 26 6.54 -1.45 -4.57
CA PRO A 26 7.87 -1.05 -5.03
C PRO A 26 8.21 -1.55 -6.44
N SER A 27 9.23 -0.93 -7.06
CA SER A 27 9.83 -1.48 -8.28
C SER A 27 10.36 -2.90 -8.04
N GLY A 28 10.28 -3.76 -9.06
CA GLY A 28 10.81 -5.13 -8.98
C GLY A 28 9.96 -6.16 -8.22
N VAL A 29 8.89 -5.76 -7.53
CA VAL A 29 8.05 -6.69 -6.72
C VAL A 29 7.25 -7.72 -7.54
N GLY A 30 7.21 -7.59 -8.88
CA GLY A 30 6.56 -8.58 -9.76
C GLY A 30 5.18 -8.19 -10.32
N LYS A 31 4.76 -6.91 -10.22
CA LYS A 31 3.48 -6.41 -10.77
C LYS A 31 3.27 -6.78 -12.25
N THR A 32 4.25 -6.52 -13.10
CA THR A 32 4.19 -6.82 -14.54
C THR A 32 4.15 -8.32 -14.80
N SER A 33 4.89 -9.12 -14.02
CA SER A 33 4.87 -10.58 -14.14
C SER A 33 3.49 -11.15 -13.79
N LEU A 34 2.85 -10.62 -12.73
CA LEU A 34 1.49 -11.02 -12.36
C LEU A 34 0.46 -10.60 -13.40
N LEU A 35 0.57 -9.40 -13.97
CA LEU A 35 -0.31 -8.96 -15.07
C LEU A 35 -0.24 -9.91 -16.27
N ASN A 36 0.96 -10.36 -16.64
CA ASN A 36 1.12 -11.31 -17.75
C ASN A 36 0.57 -12.71 -17.42
N ALA A 37 0.64 -13.14 -16.16
CA ALA A 37 -0.03 -14.39 -15.73
C ALA A 37 -1.57 -14.26 -15.77
N LEU A 38 -2.11 -13.08 -15.46
CA LEU A 38 -3.53 -12.77 -15.52
C LEU A 38 -4.05 -12.50 -16.93
N SER A 39 -3.21 -12.18 -17.90
CA SER A 39 -3.63 -12.00 -19.30
C SER A 39 -2.50 -12.47 -20.22
N PRO A 40 -2.40 -13.79 -20.46
CA PRO A 40 -1.30 -14.36 -21.24
C PRO A 40 -1.19 -13.81 -22.66
N ASN A 41 -2.32 -13.43 -23.27
CA ASN A 41 -2.35 -12.91 -24.64
C ASN A 41 -2.08 -11.40 -24.73
N LEU A 42 -1.76 -10.72 -23.62
CA LEU A 42 -1.52 -9.27 -23.62
C LEU A 42 -0.29 -8.85 -24.43
N GLY A 43 0.58 -9.80 -24.80
CA GLY A 43 1.72 -9.56 -25.70
C GLY A 43 2.78 -8.61 -25.16
N ARG A 44 2.78 -8.31 -23.85
CA ARG A 44 3.72 -7.35 -23.25
C ARG A 44 5.08 -7.97 -22.98
N ALA A 45 6.11 -7.35 -23.53
CA ALA A 45 7.50 -7.73 -23.31
C ALA A 45 7.90 -7.57 -21.83
N VAL A 46 8.14 -8.68 -21.13
CA VAL A 46 8.86 -8.67 -19.85
C VAL A 46 10.34 -8.67 -20.18
N LYS A 47 11.00 -7.51 -20.15
CA LYS A 47 12.48 -7.52 -20.18
C LYS A 47 12.98 -8.08 -18.86
N ALA A 48 13.88 -9.05 -18.94
CA ALA A 48 14.58 -9.59 -17.77
C ALA A 48 15.27 -8.47 -16.99
N VAL A 49 15.30 -8.57 -15.66
CA VAL A 49 16.01 -7.64 -14.78
C VAL A 49 17.46 -7.53 -15.24
N SER A 50 17.91 -6.33 -15.60
CA SER A 50 19.28 -6.07 -16.02
C SER A 50 20.24 -6.48 -14.90
N ARG A 51 21.18 -7.39 -15.18
CA ARG A 51 22.25 -7.79 -14.24
C ARG A 51 23.33 -6.72 -14.04
N TYR A 52 23.24 -5.59 -14.75
CA TYR A 52 24.30 -4.58 -14.78
C TYR A 52 24.05 -3.41 -13.81
N HIS A 53 22.78 -3.13 -13.48
CA HIS A 53 22.38 -2.18 -12.46
C HIS A 53 21.37 -2.89 -11.57
N GLN A 54 21.61 -2.97 -10.26
CA GLN A 54 20.68 -3.58 -9.28
C GLN A 54 19.38 -2.76 -9.09
N GLU A 55 18.92 -2.08 -10.13
CA GLU A 55 17.74 -1.24 -10.15
C GLU A 55 16.89 -1.62 -11.37
N GLY A 56 15.59 -1.89 -11.13
CA GLY A 56 14.64 -2.20 -12.18
C GLY A 56 14.47 -1.04 -13.15
N VAL A 57 15.05 -1.16 -14.36
CA VAL A 57 14.85 -0.20 -15.44
C VAL A 57 13.41 -0.33 -15.97
N HIS A 58 12.54 0.59 -15.57
CA HIS A 58 11.16 0.68 -16.04
C HIS A 58 11.11 1.14 -17.51
N THR A 59 10.29 0.47 -18.33
CA THR A 59 9.97 0.95 -19.69
C THR A 59 8.53 1.49 -19.83
N THR A 60 7.66 1.29 -18.83
CA THR A 60 6.29 1.84 -18.86
C THR A 60 6.32 3.29 -18.35
N ARG A 61 6.38 4.28 -19.26
CA ARG A 61 6.31 5.72 -18.92
C ARG A 61 4.87 6.23 -18.76
N ASP A 62 3.90 5.54 -19.35
CA ASP A 62 2.49 5.95 -19.36
C ASP A 62 1.64 5.00 -18.52
N SER A 63 0.74 5.56 -17.69
CA SER A 63 -0.28 4.75 -17.03
C SER A 63 -1.28 4.27 -18.08
N GLN A 64 -1.57 2.97 -18.11
CA GLN A 64 -2.50 2.38 -19.08
C GLN A 64 -3.53 1.50 -18.40
N LEU A 65 -4.78 1.56 -18.88
CA LEU A 65 -5.82 0.62 -18.48
C LEU A 65 -5.80 -0.60 -19.40
N VAL A 66 -5.52 -1.75 -18.80
CA VAL A 66 -5.47 -3.04 -19.48
C VAL A 66 -6.80 -3.76 -19.25
N ARG A 67 -7.52 -4.08 -20.32
CA ARG A 67 -8.72 -4.92 -20.21
C ARG A 67 -8.31 -6.36 -19.94
N LEU A 68 -8.85 -6.95 -18.88
CA LEU A 68 -8.56 -8.33 -18.51
C LEU A 68 -9.45 -9.30 -19.31
N GLU A 69 -8.92 -10.46 -19.67
CA GLU A 69 -9.68 -11.52 -20.37
C GLU A 69 -10.89 -12.00 -19.55
N SER A 70 -10.77 -11.99 -18.22
CA SER A 70 -11.83 -12.33 -17.28
C SER A 70 -12.94 -11.29 -17.15
N GLY A 71 -12.79 -10.10 -17.75
CA GLY A 71 -13.63 -8.92 -17.50
C GLY A 71 -12.98 -7.97 -16.49
N GLY A 72 -13.31 -6.68 -16.58
CA GLY A 72 -12.68 -5.61 -15.78
C GLY A 72 -11.43 -4.98 -16.42
N TYR A 73 -10.78 -4.11 -15.66
CA TYR A 73 -9.60 -3.34 -16.09
C TYR A 73 -8.55 -3.29 -14.97
N LEU A 74 -7.28 -3.43 -15.35
CA LEU A 74 -6.14 -3.18 -14.48
C LEU A 74 -5.35 -1.97 -14.96
N ALA A 75 -5.20 -0.96 -14.10
CA ALA A 75 -4.27 0.14 -14.30
C ALA A 75 -2.85 -0.36 -14.07
N ASP A 76 -2.06 -0.43 -15.14
CA ASP A 76 -0.61 -0.60 -15.04
C ASP A 76 0.02 0.76 -14.83
N THR A 77 0.50 0.99 -13.61
CA THR A 77 1.18 2.22 -13.21
C THR A 77 2.67 1.91 -12.96
N PRO A 78 3.57 2.90 -13.16
CA PRO A 78 4.95 2.78 -12.70
C PRO A 78 5.00 2.38 -11.23
N GLY A 79 6.00 1.57 -10.84
CA GLY A 79 6.17 1.21 -9.44
C GLY A 79 6.31 2.46 -8.56
N ILE A 80 5.66 2.46 -7.40
CA ILE A 80 5.81 3.55 -6.43
C ILE A 80 7.26 3.53 -5.95
N ARG A 81 7.98 4.63 -6.15
CA ARG A 81 9.36 4.82 -5.65
C ARG A 81 9.39 5.38 -4.24
N GLN A 82 8.45 6.27 -3.95
CA GLN A 82 8.25 6.88 -2.66
C GLN A 82 6.76 7.11 -2.49
N LEU A 83 6.20 6.66 -1.38
CA LEU A 83 4.88 7.05 -0.94
C LEU A 83 5.08 8.30 -0.09
N ALA A 84 4.46 9.40 -0.47
CA ALA A 84 4.34 10.57 0.38
C ALA A 84 2.85 10.76 0.66
N LEU A 85 2.52 11.02 1.91
CA LEU A 85 1.17 11.41 2.31
C LEU A 85 1.04 12.88 1.94
N TRP A 86 0.27 13.16 0.88
CA TRP A 86 -0.05 14.52 0.46
C TRP A 86 -1.45 14.83 0.94
N ASP A 87 -1.66 16.07 1.41
CA ASP A 87 -2.98 16.57 1.78
C ASP A 87 -3.67 15.72 2.87
N VAL A 88 -2.88 15.36 3.89
CA VAL A 88 -3.35 14.63 5.09
C VAL A 88 -2.87 15.38 6.31
N GLU A 89 -3.79 15.96 7.08
CA GLU A 89 -3.41 16.60 8.34
C GLU A 89 -2.94 15.53 9.36
N PRO A 90 -1.98 15.84 10.25
CA PRO A 90 -1.51 14.90 11.26
C PRO A 90 -2.64 14.30 12.12
N THR A 91 -3.73 15.05 12.34
CA THR A 91 -4.91 14.61 13.08
C THR A 91 -5.83 13.70 12.28
N GLU A 92 -5.80 13.74 10.95
CA GLU A 92 -6.58 12.84 10.10
C GLU A 92 -5.96 11.44 10.01
N LEU A 93 -4.64 11.33 10.27
CA LEU A 93 -3.90 10.08 10.18
C LEU A 93 -4.51 8.97 11.05
N ASP A 94 -5.07 9.34 12.21
CA ASP A 94 -5.71 8.41 13.15
C ASP A 94 -6.81 7.59 12.46
N GLY A 95 -7.57 8.22 11.56
CA GLY A 95 -8.65 7.60 10.80
C GLY A 95 -8.19 6.63 9.70
N TYR A 96 -6.93 6.74 9.26
CA TYR A 96 -6.37 5.87 8.21
C TYR A 96 -5.76 4.57 8.76
N PHE A 97 -5.51 4.51 10.07
CA PHE A 97 -5.12 3.28 10.75
C PHE A 97 -6.36 2.57 11.30
N ARG A 98 -6.80 1.51 10.62
CA ARG A 98 -8.04 0.75 10.97
C ARG A 98 -8.06 0.26 12.42
N GLU A 99 -6.90 -0.05 12.96
CA GLU A 99 -6.73 -0.54 14.33
C GLU A 99 -6.73 0.60 15.37
N ILE A 100 -6.40 1.83 14.96
CA ILE A 100 -6.31 3.02 15.83
C ILE A 100 -7.64 3.79 15.82
N ALA A 101 -8.22 4.02 14.65
CA ALA A 101 -9.48 4.77 14.47
C ALA A 101 -10.58 4.46 15.50
N PRO A 102 -10.92 3.18 15.82
CA PRO A 102 -11.95 2.90 16.81
C PRO A 102 -11.57 3.28 18.25
N LEU A 103 -10.27 3.37 18.56
CA LEU A 103 -9.76 3.65 19.90
C LEU A 103 -9.71 5.15 20.22
N VAL A 104 -9.67 6.02 19.21
CA VAL A 104 -9.52 7.47 19.37
C VAL A 104 -10.59 8.05 20.30
N SER A 105 -11.84 7.62 20.12
CA SER A 105 -12.97 8.09 20.94
C SER A 105 -12.90 7.65 22.42
N ALA A 106 -12.08 6.66 22.74
CA ALA A 106 -11.84 6.18 24.10
C ALA A 106 -10.63 6.87 24.76
N CYS A 107 -9.87 7.68 24.04
CA CYS A 107 -8.82 8.49 24.64
C CYS A 107 -9.41 9.51 25.60
N ARG A 108 -8.72 9.72 26.73
CA ARG A 108 -9.11 10.73 27.73
C ARG A 108 -9.19 12.16 27.18
N PHE A 109 -8.38 12.48 26.16
CA PHE A 109 -8.27 13.81 25.57
C PHE A 109 -8.66 13.78 24.09
N GLY A 110 -9.44 14.76 23.64
CA GLY A 110 -9.89 14.87 22.24
C GLY A 110 -8.79 15.29 21.25
N ASN A 111 -7.65 15.77 21.75
CA ASN A 111 -6.47 16.13 20.94
C ASN A 111 -5.28 15.19 21.21
N CYS A 112 -5.56 13.94 21.59
CA CYS A 112 -4.52 12.96 21.90
C CYS A 112 -3.66 12.68 20.65
N THR A 113 -2.34 12.85 20.76
CA THR A 113 -1.36 12.48 19.73
C THR A 113 -0.90 11.02 19.84
N HIS A 114 -1.40 10.34 20.86
CA HIS A 114 -1.13 8.95 21.21
C HIS A 114 0.32 8.66 21.61
N ARG A 115 1.11 9.65 22.01
CA ARG A 115 2.55 9.49 22.32
C ARG A 115 2.84 9.32 23.80
N SER A 116 2.35 10.24 24.62
CA SER A 116 2.70 10.35 26.04
C SER A 116 1.49 10.65 26.94
N GLU A 117 0.34 10.93 26.33
CA GLU A 117 -0.86 11.35 27.04
C GLU A 117 -1.33 10.28 28.03
N PRO A 118 -1.67 10.68 29.27
CA PRO A 118 -2.23 9.75 30.25
C PRO A 118 -3.66 9.35 29.87
N GLY A 119 -3.99 8.07 29.99
CA GLY A 119 -5.31 7.55 29.56
C GLY A 119 -5.48 7.53 28.04
N CYS A 120 -4.39 7.33 27.30
CA CYS A 120 -4.44 7.09 25.87
C CYS A 120 -4.84 5.63 25.59
N ALA A 121 -6.04 5.41 25.07
CA ALA A 121 -6.55 4.09 24.72
C ALA A 121 -5.70 3.37 23.66
N VAL A 122 -5.07 4.12 22.75
CA VAL A 122 -4.17 3.54 21.74
C VAL A 122 -2.93 2.92 22.39
N ARG A 123 -2.29 3.63 23.33
CA ARG A 123 -1.11 3.12 24.04
C ARG A 123 -1.44 1.97 24.98
N GLU A 124 -2.61 2.01 25.60
CA GLU A 124 -3.14 0.90 26.39
C GLU A 124 -3.34 -0.34 25.51
N ALA A 125 -3.98 -0.19 24.34
CA ALA A 125 -4.15 -1.28 23.37
C ALA A 125 -2.81 -1.88 22.89
N VAL A 126 -1.74 -1.08 22.76
CA VAL A 126 -0.39 -1.61 22.48
C VAL A 126 0.12 -2.46 23.66
N THR A 127 -0.05 -1.96 24.88
CA THR A 127 0.41 -2.63 26.11
C THR A 127 -0.34 -3.95 26.34
N GLU A 128 -1.62 -3.99 26.01
CA GLU A 128 -2.49 -5.17 26.10
C GLU A 128 -2.32 -6.15 24.93
N GLY A 129 -1.53 -5.79 23.91
CA GLY A 129 -1.31 -6.62 22.71
C GLY A 129 -2.49 -6.64 21.73
N ILE A 130 -3.47 -5.76 21.90
CA ILE A 130 -4.59 -5.55 20.97
C ILE A 130 -4.10 -4.85 19.70
N LEU A 131 -3.22 -3.85 19.86
CA LEU A 131 -2.54 -3.16 18.76
C LEU A 131 -1.10 -3.65 18.65
N ALA A 132 -0.72 -4.14 17.47
CA ALA A 132 0.64 -4.60 17.22
C ALA A 132 1.64 -3.43 17.37
N PRO A 133 2.77 -3.61 18.10
CA PRO A 133 3.77 -2.55 18.28
C PRO A 133 4.29 -1.98 16.95
N SER A 134 4.51 -2.82 15.93
CA SER A 134 4.97 -2.38 14.61
C SER A 134 3.98 -1.45 13.90
N ARG A 135 2.68 -1.61 14.13
CA ARG A 135 1.64 -0.73 13.57
C ARG A 135 1.64 0.61 14.28
N TYR A 136 1.78 0.61 15.60
CA TYR A 136 1.91 1.83 16.39
C TYR A 136 3.20 2.61 16.04
N GLU A 137 4.33 1.93 15.86
CA GLU A 137 5.58 2.54 15.41
C GLU A 137 5.45 3.15 14.00
N SER A 138 4.81 2.45 13.08
CA SER A 138 4.53 2.97 11.72
C SER A 138 3.66 4.23 11.78
N TYR A 139 2.65 4.23 12.65
CA TYR A 139 1.79 5.38 12.88
C TYR A 139 2.58 6.60 13.39
N LEU A 140 3.43 6.42 14.41
CA LEU A 140 4.24 7.52 14.95
C LEU A 140 5.21 8.08 13.90
N SER A 141 5.87 7.21 13.14
CA SER A 141 6.79 7.62 12.07
C SER A 141 6.07 8.47 11.00
N LEU A 142 4.90 8.02 10.53
CA LEU A 142 4.13 8.78 9.55
C LEU A 142 3.57 10.08 10.12
N ARG A 143 3.20 10.10 11.40
CA ARG A 143 2.74 11.31 12.08
C ARG A 143 3.87 12.34 12.20
N ASP A 144 5.08 11.90 12.56
CA ASP A 144 6.28 12.74 12.60
C ASP A 144 6.59 13.36 11.22
N GLU A 145 6.50 12.56 10.15
CA GLU A 145 6.69 13.02 8.77
C GLU A 145 5.65 14.08 8.36
N LEU A 146 4.38 13.86 8.71
CA LEU A 146 3.30 14.83 8.44
C LEU A 146 3.45 16.11 9.26
N GLU A 147 3.73 16.01 10.56
CA GLU A 147 3.94 17.18 11.44
C GLU A 147 5.12 18.02 10.94
N ALA A 148 6.20 17.38 10.48
CA ALA A 148 7.33 18.07 9.87
C ALA A 148 6.97 18.75 8.53
N ALA A 149 6.15 18.12 7.71
CA ALA A 149 5.70 18.67 6.43
C ALA A 149 4.74 19.86 6.60
N TYR A 150 3.86 19.83 7.61
CA TYR A 150 2.89 20.90 7.91
C TYR A 150 3.50 22.09 8.69
N ALA A 151 4.67 21.92 9.29
CA ALA A 151 5.37 22.99 9.99
C ALA A 151 6.14 23.96 9.05
N LEU A 152 6.17 23.66 7.74
CA LEU A 152 6.79 24.45 6.67
C LEU A 152 5.77 25.36 5.97
#